data_AF-A0A6G2CLN6-F1
#
_entry.id   AF-A0A6G2CLN6-F1
#
_cell.length_a   1.000
_cell.length_b   1.000
_cell.length_c   1.000
_cell.angle_alpha   90.00
_cell.angle_beta   90.00
_cell.angle_gamma   90.00
#
_symmetry.space_group_name_H-M   'P 1'
#
loop_
_entity.id
_entity.type
_entity.pdbx_description
1 polymer ?
#
loop_
_entity_poly.entity_id
_entity_poly.type
_entity_poly.pdbx_seq_one_letter_code
_entity_poly.pdbx_strand_id
1 'polypeptide(L)'
;MSQLKEVLRNEMKVFREKGHQFVNGELNMMQFKHVSGGFGVYAHKGGKEFMIRLRIPSGMLTFDQLNTVYNLATKYHMERIHLTTRQAIQLHGLSIDEVCDLMEEALDHDIYTRGAGGNFPRNVAISPLSGVNPLEAFDVTPYAWAAGDYFLKQIYTYHLPRKLKVSFSSSNADEGHCTVQDLGFLAVTQEGQHYFEVYLGGGLGQNPRLAVKYPTLINPNDVLYHLEAMVNLFKAEGDYENRNKARVRYIVERMGEEAFIEAYQKHLDEAKNKGGLELNITPQEIHKIGCECDVESKRLFAQKQEGLYSVYLHPIGGQFEVADLKKILDYLANIEGVDIRLAMTEGVYFRNLTGKEAKGLLELTESMGGDTPFEHSVACIGIPTCQIGLCNSQGVLKQTMEYFKEKQCKTELLPAVHFSGCGNSCGVHQISGIGFTGKKKKVGATVEECFTLWIGGKYEVGKTRLGEVFGEIQKTRIPEFLYELALLVEESGLDFESYIKQNEEQLKEITQKYLV
;
A
#
# COMPACT_ATOMS: atom_id res chain seq x y z
N MET A 1 -11.30 -11.51 21.39
CA MET A 1 -11.86 -11.12 20.08
C MET A 1 -13.38 -11.25 19.98
N SER A 2 -14.04 -12.19 20.69
CA SER A 2 -15.51 -12.32 20.68
C SER A 2 -16.27 -11.01 20.96
N GLN A 3 -15.90 -10.30 22.04
CA GLN A 3 -16.50 -9.01 22.40
C GLN A 3 -16.34 -7.96 21.28
N LEU A 4 -15.17 -7.91 20.61
CA LEU A 4 -14.96 -7.01 19.48
C LEU A 4 -15.90 -7.36 18.32
N LYS A 5 -16.01 -8.64 17.95
CA LYS A 5 -16.91 -9.08 16.87
C LYS A 5 -18.36 -8.70 17.17
N GLU A 6 -18.81 -8.83 18.42
CA GLU A 6 -20.15 -8.41 18.84
C GLU A 6 -20.39 -6.90 18.68
N VAL A 7 -19.44 -6.08 19.15
CA VAL A 7 -19.49 -4.61 18.98
C VAL A 7 -19.58 -4.26 17.49
N LEU A 8 -18.73 -4.87 16.66
CA LEU A 8 -18.71 -4.58 15.22
C LEU A 8 -20.00 -5.02 14.52
N ARG A 9 -20.58 -6.18 14.87
CA ARG A 9 -21.88 -6.62 14.34
C ARG A 9 -23.00 -5.64 14.67
N ASN A 10 -23.00 -5.06 15.87
CA ASN A 10 -23.97 -4.03 16.23
C ASN A 10 -23.75 -2.73 15.46
N GLU A 11 -22.49 -2.29 15.28
CA GLU A 11 -22.16 -1.16 14.41
C GLU A 11 -22.61 -1.39 12.94
N MET A 12 -22.48 -2.61 12.42
CA MET A 12 -22.89 -2.98 11.06
C MET A 12 -24.40 -2.86 10.83
N LYS A 13 -25.23 -3.21 11.82
CA LYS A 13 -26.70 -3.03 11.74
C LYS A 13 -27.06 -1.56 11.53
N VAL A 14 -26.47 -0.68 12.33
CA VAL A 14 -26.66 0.78 12.21
C VAL A 14 -26.11 1.28 10.87
N PHE A 15 -24.98 0.74 10.41
CA PHE A 15 -24.41 1.09 9.12
C PHE A 15 -25.33 0.72 7.95
N ARG A 16 -25.99 -0.45 7.98
CA ARG A 16 -26.94 -0.87 6.94
C ARG A 16 -28.08 0.13 6.79
N GLU A 17 -28.67 0.58 7.91
CA GLU A 17 -29.70 1.63 7.90
C GLU A 17 -29.19 2.93 7.25
N LYS A 18 -27.98 3.40 7.62
CA LYS A 18 -27.36 4.57 6.99
C LYS A 18 -27.07 4.37 5.50
N GLY A 19 -26.77 3.14 5.11
CA GLY A 19 -26.64 2.73 3.73
C GLY A 19 -27.93 2.94 2.93
N HIS A 20 -29.06 2.45 3.44
CA HIS A 20 -30.37 2.65 2.81
C HIS A 20 -30.76 4.13 2.76
N GLN A 21 -30.51 4.90 3.82
CA GLN A 21 -30.73 6.35 3.83
C GLN A 21 -29.95 7.05 2.71
N PHE A 22 -28.71 6.63 2.45
CA PHE A 22 -27.91 7.17 1.35
C PHE A 22 -28.46 6.79 -0.03
N VAL A 23 -28.81 5.52 -0.25
CA VAL A 23 -29.37 5.04 -1.52
C VAL A 23 -30.74 5.69 -1.83
N ASN A 24 -31.53 5.98 -0.80
CA ASN A 24 -32.82 6.68 -0.90
C ASN A 24 -32.69 8.21 -1.03
N GLY A 25 -31.47 8.77 -0.97
CA GLY A 25 -31.23 10.21 -1.13
C GLY A 25 -31.43 11.04 0.15
N GLU A 26 -31.63 10.43 1.30
CA GLU A 26 -31.74 11.11 2.60
C GLU A 26 -30.38 11.60 3.12
N LEU A 27 -29.30 10.89 2.78
CA LEU A 27 -27.92 11.34 3.04
C LEU A 27 -27.25 11.79 1.74
N ASN A 28 -26.54 12.91 1.81
CA ASN A 28 -25.63 13.30 0.74
C ASN A 28 -24.32 12.52 0.82
N MET A 29 -23.50 12.66 -0.22
CA MET A 29 -22.25 11.91 -0.33
C MET A 29 -21.25 12.17 0.81
N MET A 30 -21.15 13.42 1.28
CA MET A 30 -20.23 13.78 2.35
C MET A 30 -20.68 13.16 3.68
N GLN A 31 -21.98 13.20 3.96
CA GLN A 31 -22.59 12.59 5.15
C GLN A 31 -22.41 11.08 5.13
N PHE A 32 -22.71 10.42 4.01
CA PHE A 32 -22.48 8.98 3.88
C PHE A 32 -21.01 8.62 4.07
N LYS A 33 -20.08 9.35 3.43
CA LYS A 33 -18.64 9.12 3.59
C LYS A 33 -18.15 9.27 5.04
N HIS A 34 -18.78 10.12 5.85
CA HIS A 34 -18.45 10.29 7.25
C HIS A 34 -18.73 9.01 8.05
N VAL A 35 -19.90 8.38 7.82
CA VAL A 35 -20.29 7.14 8.50
C VAL A 35 -19.68 5.89 7.86
N SER A 36 -19.62 5.82 6.53
CA SER A 36 -19.17 4.64 5.78
C SER A 36 -17.65 4.46 5.81
N GLY A 37 -16.92 5.58 5.86
CA GLY A 37 -15.47 5.56 5.77
C GLY A 37 -14.82 4.72 6.87
N GLY A 38 -15.40 4.73 8.08
CA GLY A 38 -14.92 3.93 9.21
C GLY A 38 -14.96 2.42 8.98
N PHE A 39 -15.86 1.95 8.11
CA PHE A 39 -16.02 0.54 7.72
C PHE A 39 -15.21 0.19 6.46
N GLY A 40 -14.39 1.11 5.95
CA GLY A 40 -13.70 0.88 4.68
C GLY A 40 -14.62 0.87 3.47
N VAL A 41 -15.86 1.36 3.61
CA VAL A 41 -16.86 1.40 2.55
C VAL A 41 -16.89 2.78 1.90
N TYR A 42 -16.83 2.82 0.58
CA TYR A 42 -16.95 4.06 -0.19
C TYR A 42 -17.84 3.84 -1.40
N ALA A 43 -18.78 4.76 -1.61
CA ALA A 43 -19.56 4.79 -2.83
C ALA A 43 -18.65 5.07 -4.04
N HIS A 44 -18.94 4.41 -5.16
CA HIS A 44 -18.36 4.73 -6.45
C HIS A 44 -18.84 6.10 -6.93
N LYS A 45 -18.23 6.61 -8.00
CA LYS A 45 -18.77 7.79 -8.68
C LYS A 45 -20.18 7.49 -9.19
N GLY A 46 -21.14 8.34 -8.86
CA GLY A 46 -22.56 8.14 -9.18
C GLY A 46 -23.39 7.56 -8.03
N GLY A 47 -22.77 7.02 -6.97
CA GLY A 47 -23.46 6.72 -5.71
C GLY A 47 -24.35 5.46 -5.68
N LYS A 48 -24.33 4.63 -6.72
CA LYS A 48 -25.17 3.43 -6.82
C LYS A 48 -24.46 2.15 -6.39
N GLU A 49 -23.17 2.07 -6.69
CA GLU A 49 -22.31 0.94 -6.35
C GLU A 49 -21.30 1.35 -5.29
N PHE A 50 -20.75 0.37 -4.60
CA PHE A 50 -19.86 0.56 -3.46
C PHE A 50 -18.58 -0.28 -3.64
N MET A 51 -17.54 0.19 -2.97
CA MET A 51 -16.32 -0.55 -2.72
C MET A 51 -16.21 -0.81 -1.23
N ILE A 52 -15.84 -2.02 -0.88
CA ILE A 52 -15.42 -2.38 0.48
C ILE A 52 -13.94 -2.75 0.48
N ARG A 53 -13.21 -2.26 1.48
CA ARG A 53 -11.81 -2.60 1.71
C ARG A 53 -11.70 -3.57 2.88
N LEU A 54 -11.15 -4.75 2.60
CA LEU A 54 -10.79 -5.74 3.60
C LEU A 54 -9.46 -5.33 4.23
N ARG A 55 -9.43 -5.17 5.56
CA ARG A 55 -8.22 -4.96 6.34
C ARG A 55 -7.52 -6.31 6.48
N ILE A 56 -6.36 -6.43 5.85
CA ILE A 56 -5.50 -7.60 5.93
C ILE A 56 -4.30 -7.24 6.81
N PRO A 57 -4.29 -7.58 8.12
CA PRO A 57 -3.26 -7.13 9.05
C PRO A 57 -1.86 -7.39 8.50
N SER A 58 -1.08 -6.32 8.28
CA SER A 58 0.28 -6.40 7.75
C SER A 58 0.41 -7.16 6.43
N GLY A 59 -0.66 -7.21 5.62
CA GLY A 59 -0.68 -7.92 4.35
C GLY A 59 -0.62 -9.44 4.48
N MET A 60 -0.79 -9.97 5.69
CA MET A 60 -0.64 -11.40 5.99
C MET A 60 -1.97 -12.11 5.78
N LEU A 61 -1.97 -13.14 4.95
CA LEU A 61 -3.12 -13.98 4.71
C LEU A 61 -2.76 -15.43 5.00
N THR A 62 -3.65 -16.12 5.71
CA THR A 62 -3.68 -17.58 5.66
C THR A 62 -4.29 -18.05 4.34
N PHE A 63 -4.07 -19.32 3.98
CA PHE A 63 -4.77 -19.96 2.87
C PHE A 63 -6.29 -19.80 3.00
N ASP A 64 -6.86 -20.08 4.18
CA ASP A 64 -8.30 -19.99 4.43
C ASP A 64 -8.85 -18.58 4.25
N GLN A 65 -8.09 -17.56 4.65
CA GLN A 65 -8.49 -16.17 4.45
C GLN A 65 -8.47 -15.78 2.97
N LEU A 66 -7.44 -16.18 2.21
CA LEU A 66 -7.43 -15.95 0.76
C LEU A 66 -8.56 -16.70 0.06
N ASN A 67 -8.83 -17.95 0.46
CA ASN A 67 -9.95 -18.73 -0.05
C ASN A 67 -11.30 -18.09 0.28
N THR A 68 -11.45 -17.51 1.48
CA THR A 68 -12.63 -16.72 1.85
C THR A 68 -12.81 -15.52 0.93
N VAL A 69 -11.74 -14.76 0.65
CA VAL A 69 -11.80 -13.64 -0.31
C VAL A 69 -12.23 -14.11 -1.70
N TYR A 70 -11.71 -15.24 -2.17
CA TYR A 70 -12.12 -15.85 -3.44
C TYR A 70 -13.61 -16.23 -3.46
N ASN A 71 -14.11 -16.87 -2.39
CA ASN A 71 -15.51 -17.27 -2.27
C ASN A 71 -16.43 -16.04 -2.26
N LEU A 72 -16.07 -14.99 -1.52
CA LEU A 72 -16.81 -13.72 -1.51
C LEU A 72 -16.83 -13.08 -2.90
N ALA A 73 -15.68 -12.99 -3.57
CA ALA A 73 -15.59 -12.42 -4.92
C ALA A 73 -16.45 -13.21 -5.92
N THR A 74 -16.44 -14.54 -5.84
CA THR A 74 -17.24 -15.43 -6.69
C THR A 74 -18.74 -15.28 -6.41
N LYS A 75 -19.13 -15.26 -5.13
CA LYS A 75 -20.52 -15.11 -4.68
C LYS A 75 -21.17 -13.83 -5.20
N TYR A 76 -20.41 -12.73 -5.24
CA TYR A 76 -20.87 -11.43 -5.73
C TYR A 76 -20.43 -11.14 -7.18
N HIS A 77 -20.11 -12.19 -7.96
CA HIS A 77 -19.86 -12.12 -9.40
C HIS A 77 -18.76 -11.12 -9.84
N MET A 78 -17.71 -10.98 -9.04
CA MET A 78 -16.58 -10.13 -9.37
C MET A 78 -15.66 -10.83 -10.37
N GLU A 79 -15.25 -10.10 -11.40
CA GLU A 79 -14.19 -10.56 -12.31
C GLU A 79 -12.82 -10.48 -11.63
N ARG A 80 -12.62 -9.45 -10.79
CA ARG A 80 -11.32 -9.11 -10.20
C ARG A 80 -11.42 -8.66 -8.75
N ILE A 81 -10.34 -8.89 -8.01
CA ILE A 81 -10.05 -8.23 -6.74
C ILE A 81 -8.91 -7.23 -6.93
N HIS A 82 -8.91 -6.11 -6.18
CA HIS A 82 -7.84 -5.12 -6.28
C HIS A 82 -6.90 -5.17 -5.08
N LEU A 83 -5.64 -5.52 -5.32
CA LEU A 83 -4.55 -5.44 -4.35
C LEU A 83 -4.08 -3.99 -4.22
N THR A 84 -3.84 -3.53 -3.00
CA THR A 84 -3.55 -2.11 -2.75
C THR A 84 -2.14 -1.86 -2.23
N THR A 85 -1.64 -0.65 -2.45
CA THR A 85 -0.36 -0.14 -1.90
C THR A 85 -0.28 -0.03 -0.37
N ARG A 86 -1.30 -0.50 0.36
CA ARG A 86 -1.28 -0.65 1.83
C ARG A 86 -1.60 -2.08 2.25
N GLN A 87 -1.29 -3.04 1.38
CA GLN A 87 -1.34 -4.47 1.68
C GLN A 87 -2.73 -4.90 2.15
N ALA A 88 -3.75 -4.45 1.41
CA ALA A 88 -5.16 -4.72 1.66
C ALA A 88 -5.84 -5.06 0.33
N ILE A 89 -7.03 -5.67 0.41
CA ILE A 89 -7.82 -6.08 -0.75
C ILE A 89 -9.08 -5.22 -0.84
N GLN A 90 -9.41 -4.79 -2.05
CA GLN A 90 -10.65 -4.08 -2.34
C GLN A 90 -11.55 -4.91 -3.26
N LEU A 91 -12.83 -4.90 -2.92
CA LEU A 91 -13.91 -5.52 -3.68
C LEU A 91 -14.84 -4.41 -4.14
N HIS A 92 -15.20 -4.40 -5.42
CA HIS A 92 -15.88 -3.30 -6.10
C HIS A 92 -17.17 -3.78 -6.77
N GLY A 93 -18.10 -2.86 -7.03
CA GLY A 93 -19.31 -3.13 -7.83
C GLY A 93 -20.46 -3.69 -7.00
N LEU A 94 -20.40 -3.55 -5.68
CA LEU A 94 -21.40 -4.08 -4.76
C LEU A 94 -22.56 -3.10 -4.57
N SER A 95 -23.77 -3.61 -4.36
CA SER A 95 -24.87 -2.87 -3.73
C SER A 95 -24.62 -2.69 -2.23
N ILE A 96 -25.43 -1.86 -1.57
CA ILE A 96 -25.26 -1.59 -0.14
C ILE A 96 -25.58 -2.80 0.75
N ASP A 97 -26.56 -3.62 0.35
CA ASP A 97 -26.92 -4.84 1.08
C ASP A 97 -25.83 -5.90 0.93
N GLU A 98 -25.31 -6.09 -0.28
CA GLU A 98 -24.19 -7.00 -0.51
C GLU A 98 -22.94 -6.58 0.25
N VAL A 99 -22.64 -5.27 0.36
CA VAL A 99 -21.56 -4.77 1.21
C VAL A 99 -21.76 -5.17 2.67
N CYS A 100 -22.98 -5.05 3.19
CA CYS A 100 -23.26 -5.36 4.59
C CYS A 100 -23.20 -6.87 4.85
N ASP A 101 -23.78 -7.67 3.96
CA ASP A 101 -23.75 -9.14 4.04
C ASP A 101 -22.30 -9.66 3.94
N LEU A 102 -21.53 -9.15 2.97
CA LEU A 102 -20.12 -9.49 2.80
C LEU A 102 -19.30 -9.16 4.04
N MET A 103 -19.56 -8.00 4.66
CA MET A 103 -18.83 -7.55 5.84
C MET A 103 -19.10 -8.44 7.07
N GLU A 104 -20.33 -8.93 7.23
CA GLU A 104 -20.67 -9.89 8.28
C GLU A 104 -20.00 -11.25 8.02
N GLU A 105 -20.05 -11.75 6.79
CA GLU A 105 -19.41 -13.02 6.40
C GLU A 105 -17.88 -12.96 6.53
N ALA A 106 -17.25 -11.88 6.10
CA ALA A 106 -15.81 -11.66 6.26
C ALA A 106 -15.38 -11.71 7.75
N LEU A 107 -16.20 -11.14 8.65
CA LEU A 107 -15.91 -11.11 10.08
C LEU A 107 -15.92 -12.51 10.71
N ASP A 108 -16.72 -13.43 10.17
CA ASP A 108 -16.77 -14.83 10.63
C ASP A 108 -15.46 -15.57 10.36
N HIS A 109 -14.72 -15.13 9.34
CA HIS A 109 -13.40 -15.64 8.97
C HIS A 109 -12.24 -14.75 9.45
N ASP A 110 -12.48 -13.89 10.45
CA ASP A 110 -11.48 -12.97 11.02
C ASP A 110 -10.89 -11.98 10.01
N ILE A 111 -11.68 -11.61 8.99
CA ILE A 111 -11.36 -10.54 8.05
C ILE A 111 -12.18 -9.31 8.44
N TYR A 112 -11.47 -8.26 8.87
CA TYR A 112 -12.09 -7.04 9.40
C TYR A 112 -12.17 -5.96 8.32
N THR A 113 -13.13 -5.04 8.43
CA THR A 113 -13.28 -3.89 7.51
C THR A 113 -13.17 -2.56 8.27
N ARG A 114 -13.49 -2.59 9.58
CA ARG A 114 -13.38 -1.45 10.48
C ARG A 114 -11.94 -0.93 10.53
N GLY A 115 -11.78 0.37 10.34
CA GLY A 115 -10.48 1.03 10.30
C GLY A 115 -9.71 0.87 8.98
N ALA A 116 -10.24 0.17 7.98
CA ALA A 116 -9.62 0.11 6.66
C ALA A 116 -9.69 1.48 5.93
N GLY A 117 -10.70 2.29 6.27
CA GLY A 117 -10.94 3.64 5.79
C GLY A 117 -10.95 4.71 6.88
N GLY A 118 -11.63 5.82 6.62
CA GLY A 118 -11.97 6.83 7.63
C GLY A 118 -10.79 7.53 8.30
N ASN A 119 -11.07 8.06 9.49
CA ASN A 119 -10.13 8.71 10.41
C ASN A 119 -9.70 7.71 11.50
N PHE A 120 -9.02 6.64 11.08
CA PHE A 120 -8.58 5.54 11.94
C PHE A 120 -7.11 5.20 11.66
N PRO A 121 -6.43 4.50 12.59
CA PRO A 121 -5.21 3.78 12.27
C PRO A 121 -5.49 2.79 11.14
N ARG A 122 -4.79 2.97 10.02
CA ARG A 122 -4.93 2.13 8.83
C ARG A 122 -4.25 0.79 9.04
N ASN A 123 -4.25 -0.01 7.98
CA ASN A 123 -3.43 -1.21 7.95
C ASN A 123 -1.97 -0.85 8.25
N VAL A 124 -1.39 -1.56 9.22
CA VAL A 124 0.05 -1.48 9.50
C VAL A 124 0.75 -2.09 8.31
N ALA A 125 1.65 -1.37 7.65
CA ALA A 125 2.39 -1.91 6.52
C ALA A 125 3.68 -2.61 6.96
N ILE A 126 4.19 -3.54 6.16
CA ILE A 126 5.41 -4.30 6.43
C ILE A 126 6.19 -4.57 5.13
N SER A 127 7.52 -4.68 5.21
CA SER A 127 8.31 -5.42 4.20
C SER A 127 7.73 -6.84 4.01
N PRO A 128 7.29 -7.23 2.80
CA PRO A 128 6.55 -8.49 2.62
C PRO A 128 7.41 -9.75 2.86
N LEU A 129 8.73 -9.64 2.72
CA LEU A 129 9.68 -10.73 2.94
C LEU A 129 10.25 -10.78 4.37
N SER A 130 9.69 -10.02 5.34
CA SER A 130 10.14 -10.08 6.73
C SER A 130 10.04 -11.49 7.33
N GLY A 131 11.12 -11.95 7.96
CA GLY A 131 11.30 -13.30 8.50
C GLY A 131 11.94 -14.29 7.53
N VAL A 132 12.02 -13.96 6.24
CA VAL A 132 12.57 -14.86 5.20
C VAL A 132 13.64 -14.20 4.33
N ASN A 133 13.74 -12.87 4.32
CA ASN A 133 14.72 -12.14 3.54
C ASN A 133 16.15 -12.36 4.10
N PRO A 134 17.13 -12.83 3.29
CA PRO A 134 18.53 -12.95 3.71
C PRO A 134 19.20 -11.63 4.11
N LEU A 135 18.68 -10.50 3.63
CA LEU A 135 19.24 -9.17 3.85
C LEU A 135 18.56 -8.38 4.97
N GLU A 136 17.66 -9.01 5.73
CA GLU A 136 16.99 -8.32 6.84
C GLU A 136 17.86 -8.22 8.10
N ALA A 137 17.67 -7.15 8.87
CA ALA A 137 18.31 -7.01 10.18
C ALA A 137 17.72 -8.02 11.18
N PHE A 138 16.39 -8.12 11.25
CA PHE A 138 15.63 -9.14 11.98
C PHE A 138 14.17 -9.19 11.49
N ASP A 139 13.43 -10.22 11.89
CA ASP A 139 12.01 -10.36 11.54
C ASP A 139 11.13 -9.33 12.28
N VAL A 140 10.53 -8.41 11.53
CA VAL A 140 9.62 -7.39 12.08
C VAL A 140 8.15 -7.84 12.13
N THR A 141 7.83 -9.02 11.58
CA THR A 141 6.47 -9.58 11.55
C THR A 141 5.76 -9.56 12.91
N PRO A 142 6.34 -10.09 14.00
CA PRO A 142 5.65 -10.13 15.29
C PRO A 142 5.32 -8.73 15.84
N TYR A 143 6.20 -7.75 15.61
CA TYR A 143 5.99 -6.37 16.06
C TYR A 143 4.89 -5.67 15.23
N ALA A 144 4.90 -5.86 13.91
CA ALA A 144 3.87 -5.32 13.03
C ALA A 144 2.49 -5.93 13.31
N TRP A 145 2.44 -7.23 13.59
CA TRP A 145 1.22 -7.91 14.00
C TRP A 145 0.70 -7.38 15.34
N ALA A 146 1.57 -7.26 16.35
CA ALA A 146 1.20 -6.73 17.66
C ALA A 146 0.68 -5.28 17.56
N ALA A 147 1.32 -4.44 16.74
CA ALA A 147 0.86 -3.10 16.41
C ALA A 147 -0.54 -3.09 15.76
N GLY A 148 -0.77 -3.98 14.79
CA GLY A 148 -2.06 -4.13 14.12
C GLY A 148 -3.18 -4.60 15.05
N ASP A 149 -2.89 -5.60 15.88
CA ASP A 149 -3.79 -6.16 16.90
C ASP A 149 -4.12 -5.13 17.99
N TYR A 150 -3.12 -4.37 18.45
CA TYR A 150 -3.31 -3.28 19.41
C TYR A 150 -4.29 -2.22 18.90
N PHE A 151 -4.18 -1.82 17.64
CA PHE A 151 -5.14 -0.91 17.02
C PHE A 151 -6.53 -1.55 16.86
N LEU A 152 -6.58 -2.83 16.47
CA LEU A 152 -7.85 -3.50 16.20
C LEU A 152 -8.69 -3.70 17.47
N LYS A 153 -8.06 -4.09 18.59
CA LYS A 153 -8.72 -4.31 19.89
C LYS A 153 -9.49 -3.11 20.42
N GLN A 154 -9.10 -1.91 20.03
CA GLN A 154 -9.71 -0.65 20.44
C GLN A 154 -10.21 0.17 19.26
N ILE A 155 -10.41 -0.44 18.08
CA ILE A 155 -10.68 0.31 16.84
C ILE A 155 -11.95 1.18 16.92
N TYR A 156 -12.89 0.77 17.76
CA TYR A 156 -14.17 1.45 18.01
C TYR A 156 -14.05 2.64 18.99
N THR A 157 -12.90 2.84 19.65
CA THR A 157 -12.69 3.95 20.60
C THR A 157 -11.99 5.17 19.98
N TYR A 158 -11.43 5.02 18.77
CA TYR A 158 -10.66 6.10 18.16
C TYR A 158 -11.53 7.25 17.66
N HIS A 159 -11.18 8.45 18.11
CA HIS A 159 -11.58 9.72 17.52
C HIS A 159 -10.32 10.48 17.09
N LEU A 160 -9.86 10.25 15.86
CA LEU A 160 -8.67 10.90 15.31
C LEU A 160 -9.02 12.04 14.34
N PRO A 161 -8.17 13.06 14.20
CA PRO A 161 -8.40 14.15 13.24
C PRO A 161 -8.42 13.64 11.79
N ARG A 162 -7.54 12.68 11.45
CA ARG A 162 -7.45 12.05 10.14
C ARG A 162 -6.91 10.62 10.23
N LYS A 163 -6.58 10.01 9.09
CA LYS A 163 -5.96 8.67 9.02
C LYS A 163 -4.55 8.70 9.59
N LEU A 164 -4.19 7.68 10.34
CA LEU A 164 -2.84 7.41 10.84
C LEU A 164 -2.29 6.17 10.13
N LYS A 165 -1.09 6.24 9.56
CA LYS A 165 -0.42 5.13 8.88
C LYS A 165 0.86 4.77 9.61
N VAL A 166 0.96 3.50 9.98
CA VAL A 166 2.15 2.92 10.59
C VAL A 166 2.79 1.92 9.62
N SER A 167 4.10 1.80 9.62
CA SER A 167 4.82 0.81 8.83
C SER A 167 6.07 0.25 9.52
N PHE A 168 6.47 -0.94 9.08
CA PHE A 168 7.68 -1.63 9.49
C PHE A 168 8.48 -2.03 8.26
N SER A 169 9.79 -1.90 8.32
CA SER A 169 10.71 -2.35 7.26
C SER A 169 11.81 -3.18 7.89
N SER A 170 12.12 -4.34 7.32
CA SER A 170 13.12 -5.25 7.89
C SER A 170 14.55 -5.02 7.35
N SER A 171 14.71 -4.14 6.35
CA SER A 171 16.00 -3.76 5.77
C SER A 171 15.98 -2.34 5.22
N ASN A 172 17.16 -1.83 4.82
CA ASN A 172 17.34 -0.49 4.23
C ASN A 172 16.63 -0.29 2.87
N ALA A 173 16.12 -1.36 2.25
CA ALA A 173 15.25 -1.26 1.09
C ALA A 173 13.96 -0.47 1.39
N ASP A 174 13.56 -0.39 2.67
CA ASP A 174 12.37 0.33 3.15
C ASP A 174 11.07 -0.01 2.41
N GLU A 175 10.81 -1.29 2.14
CA GLU A 175 9.60 -1.72 1.41
C GLU A 175 8.28 -1.41 2.17
N GLY A 176 8.35 -1.11 3.48
CA GLY A 176 7.24 -0.56 4.26
C GLY A 176 7.03 0.96 4.10
N HIS A 177 7.98 1.65 3.47
CA HIS A 177 8.05 3.10 3.26
C HIS A 177 8.05 3.91 4.58
N CYS A 178 8.75 3.43 5.61
CA CYS A 178 8.88 4.03 6.94
C CYS A 178 9.28 5.50 6.90
N THR A 179 10.17 5.86 5.97
CA THR A 179 10.71 7.22 5.81
C THR A 179 9.68 8.26 5.32
N VAL A 180 8.45 7.84 4.97
CA VAL A 180 7.37 8.74 4.51
C VAL A 180 5.99 8.45 5.13
N GLN A 181 5.89 7.64 6.18
CA GLN A 181 4.63 7.41 6.91
C GLN A 181 4.46 8.32 8.13
N ASP A 182 3.25 8.30 8.73
CA ASP A 182 3.01 9.06 9.97
C ASP A 182 3.87 8.51 11.13
N LEU A 183 4.13 7.19 11.17
CA LEU A 183 5.07 6.53 12.08
C LEU A 183 5.70 5.30 11.38
N GLY A 184 7.02 5.22 11.30
CA GLY A 184 7.75 4.14 10.66
C GLY A 184 8.79 3.52 11.59
N PHE A 185 8.95 2.20 11.54
CA PHE A 185 9.95 1.43 12.28
C PHE A 185 10.86 0.69 11.30
N LEU A 186 12.14 1.05 11.24
CA LEU A 186 13.13 0.38 10.41
C LEU A 186 14.02 -0.50 11.28
N ALA A 187 14.03 -1.80 11.02
CA ALA A 187 14.88 -2.74 11.74
C ALA A 187 16.35 -2.48 11.43
N VAL A 188 17.16 -2.36 12.48
CA VAL A 188 18.62 -2.26 12.39
C VAL A 188 19.26 -3.16 13.43
N THR A 189 20.50 -3.57 13.15
CA THR A 189 21.34 -4.30 14.11
C THR A 189 22.58 -3.48 14.39
N GLN A 190 22.84 -3.19 15.66
CA GLN A 190 24.03 -2.49 16.12
C GLN A 190 24.71 -3.31 17.21
N GLU A 191 26.01 -3.60 17.03
CA GLU A 191 26.82 -4.37 18.00
C GLU A 191 26.18 -5.72 18.38
N GLY A 192 25.53 -6.38 17.41
CA GLY A 192 24.86 -7.67 17.60
C GLY A 192 23.50 -7.60 18.30
N GLN A 193 23.00 -6.39 18.63
CA GLN A 193 21.69 -6.18 19.24
C GLN A 193 20.70 -5.58 18.24
N HIS A 194 19.42 -5.97 18.36
CA HIS A 194 18.34 -5.52 17.50
C HIS A 194 17.68 -4.25 18.03
N TYR A 195 17.45 -3.29 17.13
CA TYR A 195 16.81 -2.01 17.41
C TYR A 195 15.86 -1.61 16.28
N PHE A 196 14.99 -0.65 16.55
CA PHE A 196 14.37 0.12 15.48
C PHE A 196 14.94 1.53 15.41
N GLU A 197 15.24 1.99 14.19
CA GLU A 197 15.21 3.41 13.86
C GLU A 197 13.76 3.84 13.65
N VAL A 198 13.35 4.94 14.29
CA VAL A 198 11.98 5.44 14.22
C VAL A 198 11.91 6.69 13.36
N TYR A 199 10.90 6.76 12.50
CA TYR A 199 10.60 7.89 11.62
C TYR A 199 9.20 8.43 11.92
N LEU A 200 9.05 9.75 12.05
CA LEU A 200 7.86 10.39 12.58
C LEU A 200 7.30 11.46 11.63
N GLY A 201 5.99 11.52 11.48
CA GLY A 201 5.29 12.67 10.90
C GLY A 201 5.46 12.88 9.39
N GLY A 202 5.80 11.85 8.63
CA GLY A 202 5.79 11.90 7.16
C GLY A 202 4.39 11.82 6.56
N GLY A 203 4.31 11.93 5.24
CA GLY A 203 3.08 11.54 4.54
C GLY A 203 2.95 12.08 3.12
N LEU A 204 2.54 11.21 2.21
CA LEU A 204 2.26 11.55 0.81
C LEU A 204 0.87 12.17 0.58
N GLY A 205 0.68 12.83 -0.55
CA GLY A 205 -0.54 13.54 -0.94
C GLY A 205 -0.23 14.89 -1.59
N GLN A 206 -1.17 15.84 -1.55
CA GLN A 206 -1.00 17.15 -2.21
C GLN A 206 0.20 17.95 -1.70
N ASN A 207 0.46 17.90 -0.39
CA ASN A 207 1.67 18.45 0.24
C ASN A 207 2.44 17.25 0.83
N PRO A 208 3.28 16.57 0.03
CA PRO A 208 4.06 15.43 0.48
C PRO A 208 5.20 15.90 1.41
N ARG A 209 5.51 15.12 2.44
CA ARG A 209 6.66 15.37 3.33
C ARG A 209 7.34 14.06 3.70
N LEU A 210 8.66 14.12 3.82
CA LEU A 210 9.46 13.06 4.45
C LEU A 210 9.20 13.05 5.95
N ALA A 211 9.39 11.91 6.58
CA ALA A 211 9.31 11.76 8.02
C ALA A 211 10.62 12.24 8.68
N VAL A 212 10.51 12.79 9.88
CA VAL A 212 11.63 13.21 10.72
C VAL A 212 12.22 11.97 11.38
N LYS A 213 13.55 11.77 11.30
CA LYS A 213 14.23 10.68 12.02
C LYS A 213 14.28 10.99 13.50
N TYR A 214 13.74 10.11 14.33
CA TYR A 214 13.83 10.19 15.78
C TYR A 214 15.27 9.86 16.21
N PRO A 215 15.90 10.64 17.12
CA PRO A 215 17.35 10.60 17.35
C PRO A 215 17.83 9.35 18.10
N THR A 216 16.93 8.56 18.68
CA THR A 216 17.30 7.44 19.55
C THR A 216 16.84 6.11 18.94
N LEU A 217 17.75 5.12 18.94
CA LEU A 217 17.41 3.74 18.65
C LEU A 217 16.51 3.18 19.76
N ILE A 218 15.44 2.52 19.37
CA ILE A 218 14.46 2.01 20.34
C ILE A 218 14.61 0.50 20.51
N ASN A 219 14.33 0.04 21.73
CA ASN A 219 14.17 -1.39 21.99
C ASN A 219 12.94 -1.90 21.21
N PRO A 220 13.05 -3.00 20.43
CA PRO A 220 11.92 -3.57 19.71
C PRO A 220 10.70 -3.87 20.60
N ASN A 221 10.92 -4.19 21.88
CA ASN A 221 9.82 -4.46 22.81
C ASN A 221 9.01 -3.21 23.18
N ASP A 222 9.53 -2.01 22.92
CA ASP A 222 8.85 -0.74 23.24
C ASP A 222 7.89 -0.26 22.14
N VAL A 223 7.76 -0.97 21.03
CA VAL A 223 6.98 -0.55 19.85
C VAL A 223 5.59 -0.02 20.21
N LEU A 224 4.85 -0.69 21.11
CA LEU A 224 3.50 -0.24 21.47
C LEU A 224 3.48 1.07 22.27
N TYR A 225 4.52 1.39 23.05
CA TYR A 225 4.64 2.71 23.68
C TYR A 225 4.77 3.81 22.62
N HIS A 226 5.55 3.56 21.57
CA HIS A 226 5.71 4.49 20.45
C HIS A 226 4.42 4.68 19.64
N LEU A 227 3.62 3.62 19.50
CA LEU A 227 2.29 3.70 18.90
C LEU A 227 1.35 4.57 19.73
N GLU A 228 1.27 4.31 21.03
CA GLU A 228 0.41 5.05 21.96
C GLU A 228 0.81 6.53 22.02
N ALA A 229 2.12 6.82 22.06
CA ALA A 229 2.66 8.17 22.00
C ALA A 229 2.21 8.93 20.75
N MET A 230 2.35 8.32 19.56
CA MET A 230 1.94 8.93 18.30
C MET A 230 0.42 9.15 18.24
N VAL A 231 -0.37 8.20 18.73
CA VAL A 231 -1.83 8.33 18.81
C VAL A 231 -2.22 9.51 19.70
N ASN A 232 -1.60 9.63 20.88
CA ASN A 232 -1.92 10.67 21.84
C ASN A 232 -1.47 12.06 21.35
N LEU A 233 -0.26 12.16 20.78
CA LEU A 233 0.20 13.36 20.08
C LEU A 233 -0.78 13.76 18.99
N PHE A 234 -1.21 12.82 18.14
CA PHE A 234 -2.11 13.14 17.04
C PHE A 234 -3.50 13.57 17.52
N LYS A 235 -3.99 12.99 18.61
CA LYS A 235 -5.25 13.41 19.24
C LYS A 235 -5.17 14.83 19.83
N ALA A 236 -4.06 15.15 20.48
CA ALA A 236 -3.85 16.42 21.17
C ALA A 236 -3.60 17.58 20.20
N GLU A 237 -2.78 17.35 19.17
CA GLU A 237 -2.22 18.41 18.32
C GLU A 237 -2.82 18.46 16.91
N GLY A 238 -3.67 17.50 16.56
CA GLY A 238 -4.26 17.42 15.24
C GLY A 238 -5.39 18.41 15.01
N ASP A 239 -5.56 18.83 13.75
CA ASP A 239 -6.61 19.76 13.34
C ASP A 239 -7.91 19.01 13.02
N TYR A 240 -8.96 19.23 13.83
CA TYR A 240 -10.28 18.62 13.65
C TYR A 240 -11.23 19.46 12.77
N GLU A 241 -10.87 20.71 12.48
CA GLU A 241 -11.69 21.64 11.70
C GLU A 241 -11.30 21.60 10.22
N ASN A 242 -10.01 21.79 9.92
CA ASN A 242 -9.50 21.82 8.57
C ASN A 242 -8.95 20.45 8.14
N ARG A 243 -9.81 19.67 7.50
CA ARG A 243 -9.49 18.33 6.97
C ARG A 243 -8.29 18.30 6.01
N ASN A 244 -7.96 19.40 5.34
CA ASN A 244 -6.81 19.49 4.43
C ASN A 244 -5.48 19.68 5.17
N LYS A 245 -5.52 20.09 6.44
CA LYS A 245 -4.37 20.26 7.34
C LYS A 245 -4.36 19.28 8.53
N ALA A 246 -5.20 18.24 8.48
CA ALA A 246 -5.45 17.32 9.60
C ALA A 246 -4.52 16.09 9.70
N ARG A 247 -3.43 16.01 8.93
CA ARG A 247 -2.46 14.88 8.98
C ARG A 247 -1.27 15.21 9.87
N VAL A 248 -0.60 14.20 10.42
CA VAL A 248 0.55 14.38 11.34
C VAL A 248 1.63 15.27 10.74
N ARG A 249 1.92 15.15 9.44
CA ARG A 249 2.88 16.03 8.73
C ARG A 249 2.62 17.54 8.85
N TYR A 250 1.37 17.95 9.06
CA TYR A 250 1.04 19.37 9.26
C TYR A 250 1.25 19.83 10.71
N ILE A 251 1.29 18.89 11.66
CA ILE A 251 1.76 19.17 13.02
C ILE A 251 3.26 19.46 12.96
N VAL A 252 4.03 18.63 12.24
CA VAL A 252 5.46 18.87 11.99
C VAL A 252 5.67 20.23 11.31
N GLU A 253 4.92 20.53 10.25
CA GLU A 253 5.00 21.84 9.56
C GLU A 253 4.70 23.02 10.48
N ARG A 254 3.72 22.89 11.38
CA ARG A 254 3.31 23.95 12.30
C ARG A 254 4.32 24.16 13.43
N MET A 255 4.89 23.08 13.97
CA MET A 255 5.77 23.13 15.14
C MET A 255 7.24 23.35 14.79
N GLY A 256 7.68 22.87 13.62
CA GLY A 256 9.09 22.61 13.34
C GLY A 256 9.54 21.25 13.91
N GLU A 257 10.63 20.70 13.37
CA GLU A 257 11.06 19.33 13.69
C GLU A 257 11.48 19.16 15.16
N GLU A 258 12.25 20.10 15.71
CA GLU A 258 12.73 20.06 17.10
C GLU A 258 11.57 20.03 18.09
N ALA A 259 10.67 21.03 18.03
CA ALA A 259 9.51 21.12 18.91
C ALA A 259 8.53 19.94 18.73
N PHE A 260 8.41 19.40 17.51
CA PHE A 260 7.61 18.21 17.26
C PHE A 260 8.20 16.96 17.94
N ILE A 261 9.53 16.77 17.89
CA ILE A 261 10.20 15.67 18.60
C ILE A 261 10.02 15.82 20.10
N GLU A 262 10.16 17.02 20.66
CA GLU A 262 9.93 17.28 22.09
C GLU A 262 8.49 16.95 22.52
N ALA A 263 7.50 17.36 21.71
CA ALA A 263 6.10 17.04 21.97
C ALA A 263 5.83 15.53 21.89
N TYR A 264 6.43 14.83 20.91
CA TYR A 264 6.38 13.38 20.81
C TYR A 264 7.01 12.69 22.02
N GLN A 265 8.19 13.15 22.46
CA GLN A 265 8.91 12.61 23.61
C GLN A 265 8.06 12.68 24.88
N LYS A 266 7.39 13.81 25.12
CA LYS A 266 6.50 13.96 26.27
C LYS A 266 5.41 12.88 26.30
N HIS A 267 4.75 12.64 25.18
CA HIS A 267 3.73 11.59 25.10
C HIS A 267 4.30 10.17 25.19
N LEU A 268 5.54 9.98 24.73
CA LEU A 268 6.26 8.71 24.90
C LEU A 268 6.57 8.44 26.37
N ASP A 269 7.05 9.43 27.11
CA ASP A 269 7.33 9.33 28.54
C ASP A 269 6.04 9.06 29.32
N GLU A 270 4.95 9.75 28.99
CA GLU A 270 3.61 9.47 29.55
C GLU A 270 3.17 8.02 29.32
N ALA A 271 3.34 7.51 28.10
CA ALA A 271 2.99 6.13 27.76
C ALA A 271 3.86 5.12 28.53
N LYS A 272 5.17 5.35 28.60
CA LYS A 272 6.12 4.48 29.34
C LYS A 272 5.84 4.48 30.84
N ASN A 273 5.56 5.65 31.43
CA ASN A 273 5.23 5.78 32.85
C ASN A 273 3.93 5.04 33.22
N LYS A 274 2.95 4.97 32.30
CA LYS A 274 1.74 4.17 32.49
C LYS A 274 2.03 2.66 32.48
N GLY A 275 3.05 2.24 31.74
CA GLY A 275 3.48 0.84 31.64
C GLY A 275 2.48 -0.08 30.93
N GLY A 276 2.81 -1.37 30.90
CA GLY A 276 1.91 -2.43 30.41
C GLY A 276 1.79 -2.57 28.90
N LEU A 277 2.66 -1.90 28.12
CA LEU A 277 2.70 -2.01 26.66
C LEU A 277 4.00 -2.66 26.15
N GLU A 278 4.87 -3.11 27.05
CA GLU A 278 6.07 -3.84 26.65
C GLU A 278 5.68 -5.17 25.97
N LEU A 279 6.26 -5.41 24.81
CA LEU A 279 6.06 -6.65 24.07
C LEU A 279 7.01 -7.72 24.60
N ASN A 280 6.51 -8.96 24.63
CA ASN A 280 7.31 -10.15 24.86
C ASN A 280 7.23 -10.99 23.59
N ILE A 281 8.17 -10.76 22.66
CA ILE A 281 8.19 -11.43 21.37
C ILE A 281 9.08 -12.67 21.43
N THR A 282 8.52 -13.81 21.06
CA THR A 282 9.29 -15.02 20.74
C THR A 282 9.45 -15.09 19.22
N PRO A 283 10.69 -15.18 18.69
CA PRO A 283 10.91 -15.37 17.27
C PRO A 283 10.17 -16.60 16.76
N GLN A 284 9.50 -16.48 15.61
CA GLN A 284 8.88 -17.62 14.96
C GLN A 284 9.91 -18.34 14.09
N GLU A 285 10.08 -19.64 14.32
CA GLU A 285 10.94 -20.48 13.50
C GLU A 285 10.15 -21.15 12.37
N ILE A 286 10.79 -21.26 11.20
CA ILE A 286 10.26 -21.98 10.06
C ILE A 286 11.00 -23.31 9.99
N HIS A 287 10.28 -24.42 10.24
CA HIS A 287 10.85 -25.77 10.29
C HIS A 287 10.67 -26.58 9.00
N LYS A 288 10.04 -26.00 7.98
CA LYS A 288 9.81 -26.68 6.70
C LYS A 288 11.15 -26.98 6.02
N ILE A 289 11.34 -28.24 5.64
CA ILE A 289 12.55 -28.68 4.93
C ILE A 289 12.44 -28.31 3.46
N GLY A 290 13.42 -27.57 2.97
CA GLY A 290 13.50 -27.13 1.59
C GLY A 290 14.19 -28.12 0.64
N CYS A 291 14.19 -27.78 -0.64
CA CYS A 291 15.05 -28.38 -1.66
C CYS A 291 15.38 -27.32 -2.70
N GLU A 292 16.54 -27.41 -3.35
CA GLU A 292 16.95 -26.44 -4.36
C GLU A 292 15.97 -26.34 -5.53
N CYS A 293 15.87 -25.13 -6.09
CA CYS A 293 15.17 -24.84 -7.33
C CYS A 293 16.18 -24.70 -8.46
N ASP A 294 15.94 -25.40 -9.58
CA ASP A 294 16.79 -25.37 -10.78
C ASP A 294 16.38 -24.28 -11.79
N VAL A 295 15.41 -23.44 -11.43
CA VAL A 295 14.87 -22.39 -12.31
C VAL A 295 15.38 -21.02 -11.90
N GLU A 296 15.89 -20.27 -12.87
CA GLU A 296 16.16 -18.84 -12.73
C GLU A 296 14.93 -18.02 -13.14
N SER A 297 14.47 -17.13 -12.26
CA SER A 297 13.36 -16.23 -12.56
C SER A 297 13.49 -14.93 -11.76
N LYS A 298 13.13 -13.79 -12.38
CA LYS A 298 13.05 -12.48 -11.70
C LYS A 298 11.97 -12.45 -10.62
N ARG A 299 11.03 -13.41 -10.64
CA ARG A 299 9.95 -13.57 -9.67
C ARG A 299 10.33 -14.50 -8.50
N LEU A 300 11.48 -15.16 -8.56
CA LEU A 300 11.93 -16.13 -7.57
C LEU A 300 12.95 -15.51 -6.61
N PHE A 301 12.70 -15.64 -5.31
CA PHE A 301 13.57 -15.11 -4.26
C PHE A 301 13.96 -16.23 -3.31
N ALA A 302 15.26 -16.49 -3.16
CA ALA A 302 15.75 -17.42 -2.15
C ALA A 302 15.50 -16.85 -0.74
N GLN A 303 15.02 -17.69 0.18
CA GLN A 303 14.86 -17.34 1.58
C GLN A 303 16.15 -17.61 2.35
N LYS A 304 16.28 -17.02 3.55
CA LYS A 304 17.37 -17.33 4.48
C LYS A 304 17.28 -18.76 5.05
N GLN A 305 16.12 -19.40 4.93
CA GLN A 305 15.94 -20.83 5.20
C GLN A 305 16.36 -21.65 3.99
N GLU A 306 17.28 -22.58 4.20
CA GLU A 306 17.89 -23.37 3.14
C GLU A 306 16.85 -24.15 2.30
N GLY A 307 16.95 -24.02 0.98
CA GLY A 307 16.07 -24.68 0.02
C GLY A 307 14.61 -24.19 0.02
N LEU A 308 14.31 -23.07 0.70
CA LEU A 308 13.00 -22.42 0.62
C LEU A 308 13.08 -21.14 -0.21
N TYR A 309 11.97 -20.86 -0.89
CA TYR A 309 11.83 -19.79 -1.84
C TYR A 309 10.52 -19.02 -1.63
N SER A 310 10.52 -17.78 -2.07
CA SER A 310 9.34 -16.94 -2.25
C SER A 310 9.12 -16.66 -3.73
N VAL A 311 7.88 -16.76 -4.20
CA VAL A 311 7.48 -16.39 -5.56
C VAL A 311 6.65 -15.12 -5.51
N TYR A 312 7.06 -14.09 -6.27
CA TYR A 312 6.32 -12.84 -6.42
C TYR A 312 5.38 -12.91 -7.63
N LEU A 313 4.17 -12.38 -7.47
CA LEU A 313 3.22 -12.17 -8.55
C LEU A 313 2.68 -10.75 -8.48
N HIS A 314 2.71 -10.03 -9.60
CA HIS A 314 2.14 -8.70 -9.73
C HIS A 314 1.04 -8.71 -10.80
N PRO A 315 -0.24 -8.75 -10.43
CA PRO A 315 -1.33 -8.49 -11.35
C PRO A 315 -1.23 -7.04 -11.86
N ILE A 316 -1.38 -6.82 -13.17
CA ILE A 316 -1.20 -5.48 -13.77
C ILE A 316 -2.13 -4.46 -13.08
N GLY A 317 -1.55 -3.39 -12.52
CA GLY A 317 -2.31 -2.36 -11.79
C GLY A 317 -2.99 -2.88 -10.52
N GLY A 318 -2.48 -3.98 -9.95
CA GLY A 318 -3.07 -4.65 -8.80
C GLY A 318 -4.43 -5.29 -9.07
N GLN A 319 -4.79 -5.53 -10.34
CA GLN A 319 -6.08 -6.10 -10.75
C GLN A 319 -5.97 -7.62 -10.88
N PHE A 320 -6.27 -8.36 -9.80
CA PHE A 320 -6.10 -9.81 -9.74
C PHE A 320 -7.38 -10.52 -10.20
N GLU A 321 -7.31 -11.24 -11.32
CA GLU A 321 -8.41 -12.03 -11.87
C GLU A 321 -8.86 -13.14 -10.90
N VAL A 322 -10.16 -13.22 -10.64
CA VAL A 322 -10.75 -14.24 -9.75
C VAL A 322 -10.56 -15.65 -10.32
N ALA A 323 -10.55 -15.79 -11.65
CA ALA A 323 -10.29 -17.06 -12.32
C ALA A 323 -8.86 -17.57 -12.09
N ASP A 324 -7.87 -16.68 -12.06
CA ASP A 324 -6.48 -17.05 -11.79
C ASP A 324 -6.24 -17.31 -10.31
N LEU A 325 -6.90 -16.53 -9.44
CA LEU A 325 -6.90 -16.77 -8.00
C LEU A 325 -7.38 -18.19 -7.66
N LYS A 326 -8.41 -18.71 -8.36
CA LYS A 326 -8.87 -20.09 -8.17
C LYS A 326 -7.78 -21.12 -8.47
N LYS A 327 -7.10 -20.98 -9.62
CA LYS A 327 -6.03 -21.91 -10.02
C LYS A 327 -4.89 -21.91 -9.01
N ILE A 328 -4.53 -20.73 -8.50
CA ILE A 328 -3.51 -20.58 -7.46
C ILE A 328 -3.98 -21.24 -6.16
N LEU A 329 -5.21 -21.01 -5.71
CA LEU A 329 -5.74 -21.67 -4.51
C LEU A 329 -5.73 -23.19 -4.63
N ASP A 330 -6.10 -23.74 -5.80
CA ASP A 330 -6.05 -25.19 -6.03
C ASP A 330 -4.63 -25.75 -5.92
N TYR A 331 -3.64 -24.98 -6.40
CA TYR A 331 -2.23 -25.35 -6.28
C TYR A 331 -1.74 -25.27 -4.82
N LEU A 332 -2.07 -24.18 -4.13
CA LEU A 332 -1.64 -23.91 -2.75
C LEU A 332 -2.29 -24.85 -1.72
N ALA A 333 -3.46 -25.43 -2.01
CA ALA A 333 -4.19 -26.30 -1.08
C ALA A 333 -3.36 -27.50 -0.58
N ASN A 334 -2.34 -27.91 -1.34
CA ASN A 334 -1.47 -29.05 -1.01
C ASN A 334 -0.09 -28.62 -0.49
N ILE A 335 0.13 -27.32 -0.27
CA ILE A 335 1.42 -26.80 0.18
C ILE A 335 1.38 -26.54 1.68
N GLU A 336 2.09 -27.37 2.42
CA GLU A 336 2.23 -27.18 3.86
C GLU A 336 3.04 -25.91 4.17
N GLY A 337 2.55 -25.10 5.12
CA GLY A 337 3.27 -23.94 5.64
C GLY A 337 3.39 -22.75 4.68
N VAL A 338 2.61 -22.72 3.59
CA VAL A 338 2.56 -21.56 2.70
C VAL A 338 2.15 -20.30 3.46
N ASP A 339 2.88 -19.22 3.25
CA ASP A 339 2.62 -17.91 3.83
C ASP A 339 2.40 -16.89 2.71
N ILE A 340 1.26 -16.19 2.73
CA ILE A 340 0.81 -15.30 1.66
C ILE A 340 0.94 -13.85 2.14
N ARG A 341 1.75 -13.04 1.43
CA ARG A 341 2.06 -11.66 1.81
C ARG A 341 1.73 -10.68 0.69
N LEU A 342 0.73 -9.83 0.90
CA LEU A 342 0.47 -8.70 0.02
C LEU A 342 1.62 -7.69 0.13
N ALA A 343 1.97 -7.04 -0.98
CA ALA A 343 3.05 -6.07 -1.06
C ALA A 343 2.53 -4.64 -1.23
N MET A 344 3.36 -3.64 -0.86
CA MET A 344 3.06 -2.22 -1.10
C MET A 344 3.11 -1.83 -2.58
N THR A 345 3.57 -2.74 -3.44
CA THR A 345 3.63 -2.65 -4.90
C THR A 345 2.35 -3.12 -5.58
N GLU A 346 1.26 -3.40 -4.86
CA GLU A 346 0.04 -4.02 -5.42
C GLU A 346 0.24 -5.47 -5.91
N GLY A 347 1.36 -6.11 -5.54
CA GLY A 347 1.61 -7.53 -5.77
C GLY A 347 1.38 -8.41 -4.54
N VAL A 348 1.73 -9.68 -4.68
CA VAL A 348 1.65 -10.70 -3.64
C VAL A 348 2.87 -11.63 -3.69
N TYR A 349 3.37 -12.03 -2.53
CA TYR A 349 4.38 -13.06 -2.37
C TYR A 349 3.75 -14.33 -1.80
N PHE A 350 4.15 -15.47 -2.37
CA PHE A 350 3.89 -16.80 -1.83
C PHE A 350 5.21 -17.34 -1.28
N ARG A 351 5.32 -17.49 0.04
CA ARG A 351 6.54 -17.83 0.77
C ARG A 351 6.53 -19.26 1.27
N ASN A 352 7.69 -19.70 1.74
CA ASN A 352 7.96 -21.01 2.30
C ASN A 352 7.68 -22.14 1.31
N LEU A 353 7.98 -21.89 0.02
CA LEU A 353 7.88 -22.89 -1.02
C LEU A 353 9.20 -23.66 -1.09
N THR A 354 9.17 -24.98 -1.18
CA THR A 354 10.33 -25.76 -1.63
C THR A 354 10.67 -25.39 -3.08
N GLY A 355 11.87 -25.71 -3.56
CA GLY A 355 12.24 -25.42 -4.95
C GLY A 355 11.27 -26.03 -5.98
N LYS A 356 10.75 -27.23 -5.72
CA LYS A 356 9.73 -27.88 -6.57
C LYS A 356 8.40 -27.12 -6.57
N GLU A 357 7.95 -26.69 -5.40
CA GLU A 357 6.70 -25.92 -5.25
C GLU A 357 6.83 -24.53 -5.90
N ALA A 358 7.99 -23.90 -5.76
CA ALA A 358 8.26 -22.61 -6.37
C ALA A 358 8.25 -22.70 -7.90
N LYS A 359 8.90 -23.73 -8.46
CA LYS A 359 8.89 -24.02 -9.90
C LYS A 359 7.47 -24.20 -10.44
N GLY A 360 6.68 -25.06 -9.80
CA GLY A 360 5.30 -25.30 -10.24
C GLY A 360 4.42 -24.04 -10.15
N LEU A 361 4.61 -23.20 -9.12
CA LEU A 361 3.88 -21.94 -9.02
C LEU A 361 4.32 -20.93 -10.09
N LEU A 362 5.62 -20.84 -10.42
CA LEU A 362 6.12 -19.98 -11.50
C LEU A 362 5.53 -20.35 -12.86
N GLU A 363 5.52 -21.65 -13.17
CA GLU A 363 4.93 -22.21 -14.40
C GLU A 363 3.43 -21.93 -14.47
N LEU A 364 2.70 -22.14 -13.36
CA LEU A 364 1.27 -21.85 -13.29
C LEU A 364 0.95 -20.38 -13.54
N THR A 365 1.80 -19.47 -13.06
CA THR A 365 1.52 -18.03 -13.00
C THR A 365 2.19 -17.22 -14.11
N GLU A 366 2.83 -17.86 -15.10
CA GLU A 366 3.59 -17.21 -16.18
C GLU A 366 2.79 -16.13 -16.93
N SER A 367 1.48 -16.32 -17.12
CA SER A 367 0.61 -15.38 -17.85
C SER A 367 -0.31 -14.54 -16.95
N MET A 368 -0.13 -14.59 -15.63
CA MET A 368 -1.06 -14.00 -14.65
C MET A 368 -0.62 -12.62 -14.13
N GLY A 369 0.48 -12.06 -14.66
CA GLY A 369 1.02 -10.79 -14.17
C GLY A 369 2.19 -10.27 -15.01
N GLY A 370 2.89 -9.26 -14.47
CA GLY A 370 4.11 -8.70 -15.06
C GLY A 370 5.38 -9.40 -14.59
N ASP A 371 6.42 -9.41 -15.45
CA ASP A 371 7.74 -9.99 -15.17
C ASP A 371 8.86 -8.95 -15.05
N THR A 372 8.61 -7.74 -15.54
CA THR A 372 9.58 -6.63 -15.55
C THR A 372 9.18 -5.51 -14.59
N PRO A 373 10.13 -4.65 -14.16
CA PRO A 373 9.82 -3.52 -13.28
C PRO A 373 8.72 -2.62 -13.83
N PHE A 374 8.71 -2.34 -15.13
CA PHE A 374 7.66 -1.54 -15.76
C PHE A 374 6.29 -2.22 -15.70
N GLU A 375 6.21 -3.53 -15.88
CA GLU A 375 4.94 -4.26 -15.77
C GLU A 375 4.47 -4.37 -14.31
N HIS A 376 5.37 -4.15 -13.34
CA HIS A 376 5.04 -3.98 -11.92
C HIS A 376 4.56 -2.56 -11.57
N SER A 377 4.18 -1.77 -12.58
CA SER A 377 3.63 -0.43 -12.41
C SER A 377 2.38 -0.41 -11.53
N VAL A 378 2.32 0.57 -10.65
CA VAL A 378 1.27 0.76 -9.65
C VAL A 378 0.23 1.74 -10.18
N ALA A 379 -1.05 1.42 -10.04
CA ALA A 379 -2.12 2.31 -10.43
C ALA A 379 -3.26 2.31 -9.41
N CYS A 380 -3.56 3.49 -8.84
CA CYS A 380 -4.78 3.59 -8.06
C CYS A 380 -6.01 3.34 -8.95
N ILE A 381 -7.14 2.92 -8.36
CA ILE A 381 -8.35 2.58 -9.13
C ILE A 381 -8.83 3.70 -10.10
N GLY A 382 -8.64 4.98 -9.77
CA GLY A 382 -8.98 6.10 -10.66
C GLY A 382 -10.48 6.21 -11.00
N ILE A 383 -10.86 7.13 -11.89
CA ILE A 383 -12.24 7.18 -12.45
C ILE A 383 -12.40 6.11 -13.55
N PRO A 384 -13.62 5.61 -13.84
CA PRO A 384 -14.93 6.05 -13.36
C PRO A 384 -15.26 5.62 -11.93
N THR A 385 -14.54 4.67 -11.34
CA THR A 385 -14.87 4.07 -10.05
C THR A 385 -14.66 5.01 -8.86
N CYS A 386 -13.48 5.62 -8.76
CA CYS A 386 -13.08 6.46 -7.63
C CYS A 386 -13.89 7.76 -7.62
N GLN A 387 -14.65 7.94 -6.55
CA GLN A 387 -15.49 9.10 -6.34
C GLN A 387 -14.76 10.45 -6.30
N ILE A 388 -13.53 10.48 -5.79
CA ILE A 388 -12.71 11.70 -5.70
C ILE A 388 -11.62 11.75 -6.77
N GLY A 389 -11.56 10.74 -7.65
CA GLY A 389 -10.59 10.69 -8.74
C GLY A 389 -10.87 11.77 -9.77
N LEU A 390 -9.80 12.26 -10.41
CA LEU A 390 -9.89 13.22 -11.51
C LEU A 390 -9.60 12.57 -12.86
N CYS A 391 -8.66 11.63 -12.90
CA CYS A 391 -8.22 10.95 -14.12
C CYS A 391 -8.29 9.42 -13.97
N ASN A 392 -8.39 8.72 -15.11
CA ASN A 392 -8.44 7.26 -15.15
C ASN A 392 -7.02 6.66 -15.14
N SER A 393 -6.50 6.34 -13.96
CA SER A 393 -5.15 5.77 -13.79
C SER A 393 -5.00 4.35 -14.35
N GLN A 394 -5.94 3.46 -14.05
CA GLN A 394 -5.93 2.08 -14.55
C GLN A 394 -5.95 2.04 -16.09
N GLY A 395 -6.78 2.90 -16.69
CA GLY A 395 -6.86 3.06 -18.14
C GLY A 395 -5.57 3.58 -18.77
N VAL A 396 -4.85 4.51 -18.13
CA VAL A 396 -3.55 4.97 -18.64
C VAL A 396 -2.53 3.85 -18.60
N LEU A 397 -2.41 3.14 -17.47
CA LEU A 397 -1.49 2.02 -17.37
C LEU A 397 -1.77 0.97 -18.46
N LYS A 398 -3.03 0.56 -18.61
CA LYS A 398 -3.45 -0.40 -19.65
C LYS A 398 -3.08 0.08 -21.06
N GLN A 399 -3.39 1.33 -21.40
CA GLN A 399 -3.09 1.91 -22.71
C GLN A 399 -1.58 1.97 -22.97
N THR A 400 -0.78 2.30 -21.95
CA THR A 400 0.67 2.32 -22.07
C THR A 400 1.23 0.91 -22.31
N MET A 401 0.72 -0.10 -21.60
CA MET A 401 1.13 -1.50 -21.78
C MET A 401 0.78 -2.01 -23.19
N GLU A 402 -0.43 -1.70 -23.67
CA GLU A 402 -0.86 -2.00 -25.05
C GLU A 402 0.05 -1.32 -26.08
N TYR A 403 0.38 -0.04 -25.87
CA TYR A 403 1.26 0.70 -26.76
C TYR A 403 2.69 0.13 -26.81
N PHE A 404 3.26 -0.26 -25.65
CA PHE A 404 4.58 -0.91 -25.59
C PHE A 404 4.57 -2.24 -26.36
N LYS A 405 3.52 -3.04 -26.19
CA LYS A 405 3.34 -4.30 -26.91
C LYS A 405 3.22 -4.08 -28.42
N GLU A 406 2.40 -3.12 -28.87
CA GLU A 406 2.23 -2.78 -30.28
C GLU A 406 3.54 -2.31 -30.93
N LYS A 407 4.36 -1.55 -30.19
CA LYS A 407 5.66 -1.06 -30.65
C LYS A 407 6.81 -2.06 -30.48
N GLN A 408 6.54 -3.24 -29.91
CA GLN A 408 7.56 -4.24 -29.56
C GLN A 408 8.67 -3.64 -28.68
N CYS A 409 8.30 -2.72 -27.78
CA CYS A 409 9.22 -2.08 -26.86
C CYS A 409 9.50 -2.98 -25.65
N LYS A 410 10.77 -3.06 -25.25
CA LYS A 410 11.21 -3.81 -24.07
C LYS A 410 10.75 -3.12 -22.79
N THR A 411 10.03 -3.84 -21.95
CA THR A 411 9.52 -3.33 -20.67
C THR A 411 10.61 -3.31 -19.57
N GLU A 412 11.76 -3.94 -19.78
CA GLU A 412 12.91 -3.85 -18.86
C GLU A 412 13.59 -2.48 -18.84
N LEU A 413 13.35 -1.64 -19.85
CA LEU A 413 14.05 -0.35 -20.03
C LEU A 413 13.62 0.70 -19.01
N LEU A 414 12.41 0.57 -18.44
CA LEU A 414 11.86 1.53 -17.51
C LEU A 414 11.61 0.89 -16.13
N PRO A 415 11.70 1.69 -15.05
CA PRO A 415 11.24 1.25 -13.74
C PRO A 415 9.71 1.18 -13.71
N ALA A 416 9.17 0.67 -12.60
CA ALA A 416 7.75 0.78 -12.30
C ALA A 416 7.29 2.25 -12.35
N VAL A 417 6.17 2.48 -13.04
CA VAL A 417 5.52 3.79 -13.14
C VAL A 417 4.33 3.83 -12.20
N HIS A 418 4.22 4.92 -11.43
CA HIS A 418 3.19 5.03 -10.40
C HIS A 418 2.12 6.05 -10.77
N PHE A 419 0.90 5.58 -11.01
CA PHE A 419 -0.24 6.42 -11.40
C PHE A 419 -1.17 6.68 -10.22
N SER A 420 -1.44 7.96 -9.96
CA SER A 420 -2.49 8.41 -9.04
C SER A 420 -3.45 9.34 -9.76
N GLY A 421 -4.73 9.01 -9.82
CA GLY A 421 -5.73 9.78 -10.57
C GLY A 421 -6.09 11.12 -9.95
N CYS A 422 -5.52 11.47 -8.78
CA CYS A 422 -5.64 12.75 -8.10
C CYS A 422 -4.50 12.93 -7.08
N GLY A 423 -4.39 14.12 -6.49
CA GLY A 423 -3.36 14.46 -5.49
C GLY A 423 -3.43 13.71 -4.15
N ASN A 424 -4.27 12.69 -3.97
CA ASN A 424 -4.30 11.89 -2.74
C ASN A 424 -3.14 10.88 -2.62
N SER A 425 -2.42 10.63 -3.72
CA SER A 425 -1.29 9.71 -3.79
C SER A 425 -1.60 8.29 -3.29
N CYS A 426 -2.67 7.70 -3.81
CA CYS A 426 -2.98 6.30 -3.53
C CYS A 426 -1.96 5.35 -4.19
N GLY A 427 -1.39 5.74 -5.34
CA GLY A 427 -0.32 5.01 -6.02
C GLY A 427 1.09 5.43 -5.61
N VAL A 428 1.27 6.25 -4.56
CA VAL A 428 2.58 6.68 -4.01
C VAL A 428 3.56 7.37 -5.01
N HIS A 429 3.01 8.07 -6.00
CA HIS A 429 3.76 8.66 -7.13
C HIS A 429 4.90 9.63 -6.79
N GLN A 430 4.96 10.22 -5.60
CA GLN A 430 6.04 11.15 -5.25
C GLN A 430 7.34 10.45 -4.87
N ILE A 431 7.30 9.15 -4.53
CA ILE A 431 8.48 8.40 -4.05
C ILE A 431 8.89 7.30 -5.05
N SER A 432 8.38 7.36 -6.27
CA SER A 432 8.73 6.45 -7.36
C SER A 432 9.69 7.10 -8.34
N GLY A 433 10.45 6.28 -9.08
CA GLY A 433 11.36 6.76 -10.13
C GLY A 433 10.63 7.55 -11.21
N ILE A 434 9.43 7.09 -11.61
CA ILE A 434 8.50 7.81 -12.48
C ILE A 434 7.11 7.81 -11.82
N GLY A 435 6.49 8.98 -11.70
CA GLY A 435 5.20 9.15 -11.05
C GLY A 435 4.28 10.09 -11.80
N PHE A 436 2.98 9.83 -11.75
CA PHE A 436 1.96 10.62 -12.42
C PHE A 436 0.80 10.97 -11.48
N THR A 437 0.42 12.25 -11.44
CA THR A 437 -0.72 12.75 -10.64
C THR A 437 -1.79 13.41 -11.50
N GLY A 438 -2.99 12.83 -11.50
CA GLY A 438 -4.12 13.33 -12.29
C GLY A 438 -4.61 14.71 -11.83
N LYS A 439 -4.86 15.58 -12.81
CA LYS A 439 -5.47 16.90 -12.65
C LYS A 439 -6.35 17.21 -13.87
N LYS A 440 -7.36 18.05 -13.68
CA LYS A 440 -8.10 18.68 -14.79
C LYS A 440 -7.43 20.01 -15.16
N LYS A 441 -7.07 20.18 -16.43
CA LYS A 441 -6.41 21.40 -16.93
C LYS A 441 -7.11 21.91 -18.17
N LYS A 442 -7.16 23.23 -18.34
CA LYS A 442 -7.59 23.85 -19.60
C LYS A 442 -6.44 23.78 -20.61
N VAL A 443 -6.64 23.07 -21.72
CA VAL A 443 -5.71 23.00 -22.84
C VAL A 443 -6.42 23.59 -24.06
N GLY A 444 -5.96 24.75 -24.53
CA GLY A 444 -6.69 25.53 -25.54
C GLY A 444 -8.10 25.90 -25.06
N ALA A 445 -9.12 25.42 -25.78
CA ALA A 445 -10.53 25.71 -25.50
C ALA A 445 -11.22 24.66 -24.59
N THR A 446 -10.59 23.51 -24.35
CA THR A 446 -11.19 22.36 -23.67
C THR A 446 -10.56 22.13 -22.29
N VAL A 447 -11.33 21.52 -21.36
CA VAL A 447 -10.79 21.00 -20.10
C VAL A 447 -10.49 19.54 -20.27
N GLU A 448 -9.23 19.16 -20.10
CA GLU A 448 -8.72 17.82 -20.39
C GLU A 448 -8.21 17.10 -19.14
N GLU A 449 -8.04 15.79 -19.26
CA GLU A 449 -7.32 14.97 -18.30
C GLU A 449 -5.83 15.06 -18.55
N CYS A 450 -5.12 15.66 -17.60
CA CYS A 450 -3.67 15.74 -17.61
C CYS A 450 -3.11 15.02 -16.37
N PHE A 451 -1.85 14.64 -16.44
CA PHE A 451 -1.10 14.16 -15.29
C PHE A 451 0.15 15.01 -15.11
N THR A 452 0.37 15.47 -13.88
CA THR A 452 1.66 16.04 -13.48
C THR A 452 2.68 14.92 -13.43
N LEU A 453 3.80 15.06 -14.14
CA LEU A 453 4.93 14.16 -14.17
C LEU A 453 5.89 14.44 -13.01
N TRP A 454 6.25 13.38 -12.29
CA TRP A 454 7.22 13.34 -11.20
C TRP A 454 8.38 12.43 -11.59
N ILE A 455 9.63 12.86 -11.42
CA ILE A 455 10.82 12.06 -11.73
C ILE A 455 11.77 12.01 -10.53
N GLY A 456 12.37 10.83 -10.31
CA GLY A 456 13.52 10.69 -9.42
C GLY A 456 13.18 10.52 -7.94
N GLY A 457 11.93 10.22 -7.59
CA GLY A 457 11.54 9.89 -6.21
C GLY A 457 12.11 8.56 -5.75
N LYS A 458 12.39 8.44 -4.44
CA LYS A 458 12.90 7.22 -3.80
C LYS A 458 12.41 7.09 -2.36
N TYR A 459 12.31 5.85 -1.88
CA TYR A 459 12.01 5.52 -0.49
C TYR A 459 13.14 4.79 0.27
N GLU A 460 14.13 4.22 -0.43
CA GLU A 460 15.29 3.54 0.18
C GLU A 460 15.99 4.41 1.24
N VAL A 461 16.30 3.83 2.40
CA VAL A 461 16.92 4.53 3.53
C VAL A 461 18.25 5.17 3.10
N GLY A 462 18.45 6.43 3.49
CA GLY A 462 19.64 7.21 3.11
C GLY A 462 19.59 7.80 1.70
N LYS A 463 18.63 7.38 0.86
CA LYS A 463 18.38 7.94 -0.48
C LYS A 463 16.97 8.52 -0.65
N THR A 464 16.13 8.41 0.38
CA THR A 464 14.74 8.86 0.40
C THR A 464 14.64 10.30 -0.07
N ARG A 465 13.82 10.53 -1.09
CA ARG A 465 13.53 11.87 -1.62
C ARG A 465 12.22 11.87 -2.38
N LEU A 466 11.62 13.04 -2.46
CA LEU A 466 10.45 13.26 -3.31
C LEU A 466 10.93 13.50 -4.74
N GLY A 467 10.17 13.02 -5.71
CA GLY A 467 10.42 13.31 -7.12
C GLY A 467 10.21 14.79 -7.44
N GLU A 468 10.89 15.24 -8.48
CA GLU A 468 10.76 16.61 -9.00
C GLU A 468 9.63 16.69 -10.03
N VAL A 469 8.94 17.81 -10.07
CA VAL A 469 7.84 18.04 -11.01
C VAL A 469 8.39 18.55 -12.33
N PHE A 470 8.20 17.78 -13.39
CA PHE A 470 8.70 18.10 -14.74
C PHE A 470 7.67 18.80 -15.63
N GLY A 471 6.39 18.81 -15.24
CA GLY A 471 5.31 19.47 -15.96
C GLY A 471 4.03 18.64 -16.01
N GLU A 472 3.09 19.02 -16.87
CA GLU A 472 1.79 18.37 -17.01
C GLU A 472 1.64 17.82 -18.45
N ILE A 473 1.34 16.52 -18.56
CA ILE A 473 1.19 15.82 -19.85
C ILE A 473 -0.27 15.41 -20.03
N GLN A 474 -0.83 15.60 -21.23
CA GLN A 474 -2.16 15.08 -21.57
C GLN A 474 -2.20 13.55 -21.42
N LYS A 475 -3.28 13.03 -20.83
CA LYS A 475 -3.47 11.59 -20.60
C LYS A 475 -3.16 10.74 -21.84
N THR A 476 -3.64 11.16 -23.01
CA THR A 476 -3.52 10.43 -24.29
C THR A 476 -2.09 10.40 -24.84
N ARG A 477 -1.23 11.30 -24.37
CA ARG A 477 0.17 11.44 -24.81
C ARG A 477 1.17 10.69 -23.94
N ILE A 478 0.75 10.20 -22.76
CA ILE A 478 1.60 9.48 -21.81
C ILE A 478 2.19 8.18 -22.40
N PRO A 479 1.44 7.33 -23.11
CA PRO A 479 2.00 6.13 -23.71
C PRO A 479 3.18 6.40 -24.65
N GLU A 480 3.03 7.41 -25.51
CA GLU A 480 4.05 7.83 -26.48
C GLU A 480 5.26 8.45 -25.78
N PHE A 481 5.04 9.30 -24.76
CA PHE A 481 6.13 9.86 -23.95
C PHE A 481 6.98 8.77 -23.29
N LEU A 482 6.35 7.79 -22.64
CA LEU A 482 7.06 6.71 -21.96
C LEU A 482 7.82 5.83 -22.96
N TYR A 483 7.23 5.58 -24.14
CA TYR A 483 7.91 4.83 -25.19
C TYR A 483 9.16 5.55 -25.70
N GLU A 484 9.06 6.85 -26.04
CA GLU A 484 10.25 7.60 -26.48
C GLU A 484 11.30 7.71 -25.38
N LEU A 485 10.89 7.86 -24.10
CA LEU A 485 11.80 7.81 -22.97
C LEU A 485 12.51 6.45 -22.86
N ALA A 486 11.81 5.33 -23.06
CA ALA A 486 12.40 4.00 -23.06
C ALA A 486 13.46 3.84 -24.16
N LEU A 487 13.19 4.36 -25.37
CA LEU A 487 14.17 4.35 -26.47
C LEU A 487 15.43 5.15 -26.12
N LEU A 488 15.29 6.33 -25.51
CA LEU A 488 16.46 7.12 -25.10
C LEU A 488 17.30 6.41 -24.02
N VAL A 489 16.65 5.72 -23.09
CA VAL A 489 17.34 4.90 -22.09
C VAL A 489 18.09 3.77 -22.79
N GLU A 490 17.46 3.06 -23.73
CA GLU A 490 18.10 1.99 -24.51
C GLU A 490 19.30 2.51 -25.32
N GLU A 491 19.15 3.62 -26.04
CA GLU A 491 20.21 4.25 -26.84
C GLU A 491 21.41 4.69 -25.99
N SER A 492 21.17 5.13 -24.76
CA SER A 492 22.23 5.55 -23.84
C SER A 492 23.10 4.39 -23.32
N GLY A 493 22.58 3.15 -23.35
CA GLY A 493 23.21 1.99 -22.72
C GLY A 493 23.27 2.03 -21.19
N LEU A 494 22.56 2.98 -20.55
CA LEU A 494 22.48 3.14 -19.10
C LEU A 494 21.19 2.53 -18.56
N ASP A 495 21.18 2.15 -17.27
CA ASP A 495 19.92 1.96 -16.55
C ASP A 495 19.20 3.31 -16.36
N PHE A 496 17.88 3.27 -16.10
CA PHE A 496 17.07 4.48 -15.96
C PHE A 496 17.60 5.46 -14.89
N GLU A 497 18.07 4.98 -13.74
CA GLU A 497 18.57 5.86 -12.69
C GLU A 497 19.86 6.57 -13.11
N SER A 498 20.77 5.82 -13.71
CA SER A 498 22.00 6.37 -14.29
C SER A 498 21.68 7.36 -15.42
N TYR A 499 20.70 7.05 -16.26
CA TYR A 499 20.26 7.91 -17.36
C TYR A 499 19.77 9.27 -16.86
N ILE A 500 18.81 9.31 -15.93
CA ILE A 500 18.25 10.58 -15.44
C ILE A 500 19.29 11.44 -14.71
N LYS A 501 20.31 10.82 -14.12
CA LYS A 501 21.42 11.54 -13.45
C LYS A 501 22.41 12.16 -14.43
N GLN A 502 22.66 11.50 -15.56
CA GLN A 502 23.68 11.91 -16.54
C GLN A 502 23.11 12.75 -17.68
N ASN A 503 21.81 12.61 -17.98
CA ASN A 503 21.16 13.16 -19.17
C ASN A 503 19.92 14.01 -18.81
N GLU A 504 19.97 14.72 -17.68
CA GLU A 504 18.83 15.52 -17.19
C GLU A 504 18.32 16.55 -18.22
N GLU A 505 19.22 17.21 -18.94
CA GLU A 505 18.85 18.19 -19.97
C GLU A 505 18.11 17.52 -21.15
N GLN A 506 18.57 16.36 -21.61
CA GLN A 506 17.87 15.59 -22.65
C GLN A 506 16.49 15.13 -22.18
N LEU A 507 16.37 14.71 -20.92
CA LEU A 507 15.09 14.36 -20.30
C LEU A 507 14.13 15.56 -20.27
N LYS A 508 14.63 16.76 -19.94
CA LYS A 508 13.82 18.00 -20.00
C LYS A 508 13.41 18.31 -21.44
N GLU A 509 14.32 18.20 -22.39
CA GLU A 509 14.06 18.47 -23.82
C GLU A 509 12.97 17.55 -24.40
N ILE A 510 13.06 16.23 -24.16
CA ILE A 510 11.99 15.32 -24.60
C ILE A 510 10.69 15.64 -23.88
N THR A 511 10.73 15.89 -22.57
CA THR A 511 9.52 16.19 -21.80
C THR A 511 8.78 17.41 -22.32
N GLN A 512 9.51 18.48 -22.71
CA GLN A 512 8.93 19.71 -23.26
C GLN A 512 8.04 19.47 -24.50
N LYS A 513 8.31 18.44 -25.30
CA LYS A 513 7.46 18.08 -26.46
C LYS A 513 6.04 17.67 -26.07
N TYR A 514 5.85 17.25 -24.81
CA TYR A 514 4.62 16.66 -24.30
C TYR A 514 3.87 17.54 -23.29
N LEU A 515 4.49 18.63 -22.86
CA LEU A 515 3.90 19.52 -21.87
C LEU A 515 2.77 20.35 -22.47
N VAL A 516 1.71 20.51 -21.69
CA VAL A 516 0.56 21.39 -21.97
C VAL A 516 0.35 22.39 -20.86
#